data_AF-A0A9X1P236-F1
#
_entry.id   AF-A0A9X1P236-F1
#
_cell.length_a   1.000
_cell.length_b   1.000
_cell.length_c   1.000
_cell.angle_alpha   90.00
_cell.angle_beta   90.00
_cell.angle_gamma   90.00
#
_symmetry.space_group_name_H-M   'P 1'
#
loop_
_entity.id
_entity.type
_entity.pdbx_description
1 polymer ?
#
loop_
_entity_poly.entity_id
_entity_poly.type
_entity_poly.pdbx_seq_one_letter_code
_entity_poly.pdbx_strand_id
1 'polypeptide(L)' 'MKAGKLDRKITISREIETVDDYGTASSAWTPIATVPAQRVTQSTDEFLAASGERETTAWSSPVSVDS' A
#
# COMPACT_ATOMS: atom_id res chain seq x y z
N MET A 1 -4.07 -28.44 -9.19
CA MET A 1 -4.07 -27.08 -8.61
C MET A 1 -5.37 -26.92 -7.82
N LYS A 2 -5.33 -26.79 -6.48
CA LYS A 2 -6.51 -26.38 -5.71
C LYS A 2 -6.64 -24.87 -5.88
N ALA A 3 -7.34 -24.44 -6.93
CA ALA A 3 -7.71 -23.05 -7.06
C ALA A 3 -8.57 -22.68 -5.83
N GLY A 4 -8.06 -21.75 -5.02
CA GLY A 4 -8.80 -21.19 -3.90
C GLY A 4 -10.13 -20.57 -4.34
N LYS A 5 -10.99 -20.16 -3.39
CA LYS A 5 -12.34 -19.65 -3.70
C LYS A 5 -12.34 -18.32 -4.49
N LEU A 6 -11.17 -17.65 -4.58
CA LEU A 6 -10.98 -16.37 -5.31
C LEU A 6 -12.13 -15.37 -5.08
N ASP A 7 -12.47 -15.19 -3.80
CA ASP A 7 -13.69 -14.52 -3.35
C ASP A 7 -13.57 -12.98 -3.31
N ARG A 8 -12.40 -12.43 -3.61
CA ARG A 8 -12.11 -10.99 -3.52
C ARG A 8 -11.48 -10.48 -4.80
N LYS A 9 -11.61 -9.18 -5.07
CA LYS A 9 -10.81 -8.46 -6.07
C LYS A 9 -9.79 -7.59 -5.36
N ILE A 10 -8.55 -7.66 -5.79
CA ILE A 10 -7.47 -6.77 -5.31
C ILE A 10 -6.95 -5.95 -6.48
N THR A 11 -6.55 -4.71 -6.20
CA THR A 11 -5.85 -3.85 -7.15
C THR A 11 -4.39 -3.79 -6.75
N ILE A 12 -3.52 -4.16 -7.68
CA ILE A 12 -2.08 -3.99 -7.55
C ILE A 12 -1.75 -2.64 -8.15
N SER A 13 -1.09 -1.80 -7.36
CA SER A 13 -0.59 -0.49 -7.79
C SER A 13 0.93 -0.47 -7.75
N ARG A 14 1.53 0.29 -8.65
CA ARG A 14 2.96 0.56 -8.70
C ARG A 14 3.19 2.03 -8.40
N GLU A 15 4.12 2.31 -7.50
CA GLU A 15 4.61 3.67 -7.28
C GLU A 15 5.42 4.12 -8.50
N ILE A 16 5.11 5.31 -8.98
CA ILE A 16 5.85 5.99 -10.03
C ILE A 16 6.35 7.33 -9.48
N GLU A 17 7.52 7.72 -9.92
CA GLU A 17 8.09 9.03 -9.65
C GLU A 17 8.05 9.85 -10.94
N THR A 18 7.49 11.05 -10.86
CA THR A 18 7.43 12.00 -11.97
C THR A 18 8.11 13.29 -11.57
N VAL A 19 9.02 13.76 -12.41
CA VAL A 19 9.70 15.04 -12.24
C VAL A 19 8.99 16.06 -13.12
N ASP A 20 8.56 17.18 -12.52
CA ASP A 20 7.95 18.28 -13.27
C ASP A 20 8.99 19.10 -14.05
N ASP A 21 8.51 20.05 -14.86
CA ASP A 21 9.36 20.92 -15.68
C ASP A 21 10.29 21.83 -14.84
N TYR A 22 10.04 21.92 -13.53
CA TYR A 22 10.82 22.69 -12.56
C TYR A 22 11.79 21.83 -11.74
N GLY A 23 11.88 20.52 -12.02
CA GLY A 23 12.80 19.60 -11.35
C GLY A 23 12.29 19.04 -10.02
N THR A 24 11.02 19.25 -9.67
CA THR A 24 10.42 18.72 -8.45
C THR A 24 9.93 17.29 -8.69
N ALA A 25 10.43 16.34 -7.90
CA ALA A 25 9.97 14.96 -7.93
C ALA A 25 8.67 14.80 -7.13
N SER A 26 7.72 14.06 -7.68
CA SER A 26 6.45 13.70 -7.05
C SER A 26 6.21 12.20 -7.19
N SER A 27 5.73 11.54 -6.13
CA SER A 27 5.37 10.13 -6.17
C SER A 27 3.85 9.93 -6.27
N ALA A 28 3.44 8.98 -7.11
CA ALA A 28 2.05 8.61 -7.29
C ALA A 28 1.88 7.10 -7.42
N TRP A 29 0.81 6.56 -6.85
CA TRP A 29 0.45 5.14 -7.00
C TRP A 29 -0.47 4.95 -8.21
N THR A 30 0.04 4.26 -9.22
CA THR A 30 -0.73 3.96 -10.45
C THR A 30 -1.22 2.51 -10.41
N PRO A 31 -2.53 2.25 -10.60
CA PRO A 31 -3.05 0.89 -10.68
C PRO A 31 -2.51 0.19 -11.94
N ILE A 32 -1.98 -1.03 -11.79
CA ILE A 32 -1.41 -1.81 -12.90
C ILE A 32 -2.22 -3.07 -13.21
N ALA A 33 -2.95 -3.61 -12.24
CA ALA A 33 -3.80 -4.79 -12.46
C ALA A 33 -4.89 -4.89 -11.40
N THR A 34 -6.05 -5.38 -11.80
CA THR A 34 -7.10 -5.81 -10.87
C THR A 34 -7.37 -7.29 -11.08
N VAL A 35 -7.12 -8.10 -10.06
CA VAL A 35 -7.17 -9.56 -10.15
C VAL A 35 -8.04 -10.17 -9.04
N PRO A 36 -8.70 -11.31 -9.31
CA PRO A 36 -9.36 -12.07 -8.25
C PRO A 36 -8.31 -12.73 -7.36
N ALA A 37 -8.55 -12.72 -6.05
CA ALA A 37 -7.63 -13.24 -5.03
C ALA A 37 -8.40 -13.87 -3.87
N GLN A 38 -7.71 -14.69 -3.10
CA GLN A 38 -8.19 -15.19 -1.80
C GLN A 38 -7.22 -14.73 -0.72
N ARG A 39 -7.73 -14.18 0.38
CA ARG A 39 -6.93 -13.93 1.58
C ARG A 39 -6.76 -15.24 2.34
N VAL A 40 -5.51 -15.69 2.47
CA VAL A 40 -5.13 -16.84 3.29
C VAL A 40 -4.33 -16.29 4.48
N THR A 41 -4.90 -16.34 5.67
CA THR A 41 -4.20 -15.96 6.91
C THR A 41 -3.73 -17.23 7.59
N GLN A 42 -2.44 -17.34 7.93
CA GLN A 42 -1.91 -18.42 8.76
C GLN A 42 -1.93 -18.00 10.24
N SER A 43 -2.10 -18.96 11.14
CA SER A 43 -2.46 -18.79 12.55
C SER A 43 -1.44 -18.03 13.41
N THR A 44 -1.91 -17.53 14.56
CA THR A 44 -1.29 -17.00 15.80
C THR A 44 0.13 -16.40 15.77
N ASP A 45 1.13 -17.01 15.14
CA ASP A 45 2.50 -16.51 15.07
C ASP A 45 2.62 -15.20 14.27
N GLU A 46 1.86 -15.03 13.18
CA GLU A 46 1.79 -13.77 12.40
C GLU A 46 1.22 -12.60 13.25
N PHE A 47 0.31 -12.90 14.18
CA PHE A 47 -0.30 -11.90 15.06
C PHE A 47 0.67 -11.38 16.13
N LEU A 48 1.50 -12.27 16.69
CA LEU A 48 2.49 -11.90 17.70
C LEU A 48 3.63 -11.06 17.11
N ALA A 49 4.08 -11.36 15.89
CA ALA A 49 5.10 -10.56 15.20
C ALA A 49 4.60 -9.17 14.77
N ALA A 50 3.36 -9.07 14.29
CA ALA A 50 2.78 -7.80 13.82
C ALA A 50 2.50 -6.77 14.94
N SER A 51 2.69 -7.14 16.21
CA SER A 51 2.55 -6.25 17.36
C SER A 51 3.76 -5.32 17.53
N GLY A 52 4.90 -5.61 16.89
CA GLY A 52 6.13 -4.80 16.96
C GLY A 52 6.41 -3.93 15.72
N GLU A 53 5.84 -4.22 14.56
CA GLU A 53 6.26 -3.60 13.27
C GLU A 53 5.29 -2.54 12.72
N ARG A 54 4.20 -2.21 13.43
CA ARG A 54 3.26 -1.16 12.99
C ARG A 54 3.61 0.18 13.61
N GLU A 55 4.80 0.70 13.33
CA GLU A 55 5.02 2.15 13.44
C GLU A 55 4.25 2.81 12.31
N THR A 56 3.01 3.20 12.60
CA THR A 56 2.21 4.04 11.72
C THR A 56 2.85 5.42 11.70
N THR A 57 3.79 5.65 10.79
CA THR A 57 4.15 7.01 10.39
C THR A 57 2.92 7.59 9.68
N ALA A 58 2.00 8.12 10.47
CA ALA A 58 0.98 9.01 9.98
C ALA A 58 1.74 10.20 9.38
N TRP A 59 1.75 10.27 8.05
CA TRP A 59 2.26 11.42 7.31
C TRP A 59 1.47 12.65 7.78
N SER A 60 2.04 13.41 8.71
CA SER A 60 1.55 14.72 9.10
C SER A 60 2.06 15.70 8.07
N SER A 61 1.23 16.04 7.07
CA SER A 61 1.51 17.18 6.19
C SER A 61 1.79 18.43 7.04
N PRO A 62 2.87 19.19 6.80
CA PRO A 62 3.04 20.48 7.44
C PRO A 62 2.02 21.45 6.83
N VAL A 63 0.98 21.78 7.60
CA VAL A 63 0.22 23.02 7.38
C VAL A 63 1.17 24.16 7.70
N SER A 64 1.72 24.80 6.66
CA SER A 64 2.28 26.14 6.76
C SER A 64 1.13 27.11 7.04
N VAL A 65 0.94 27.44 8.32
CA VAL A 65 0.21 28.64 8.71
C VAL A 65 1.22 29.79 8.68
N ASP A 66 1.21 30.53 7.58
CA ASP A 66 1.88 31.82 7.47
C ASP A 66 1.03 32.88 8.17
N SER A 67 1.62 33.59 9.13
CA SER A 67 1.24 34.93 9.61
C SER A 67 2.42 35.55 10.36
#